data_AF-A0A3B8WZL8-F1
#
_entry.id   AF-A0A3B8WZL8-F1
#
_cell.length_a   1.000
_cell.length_b   1.000
_cell.length_c   1.000
_cell.angle_alpha   90.00
_cell.angle_beta   90.00
_cell.angle_gamma   90.00
#
_symmetry.space_group_name_H-M   'P 1'
#
loop_
_entity.id
_entity.type
_entity.pdbx_description
1 polymer ?
#
loop_
_entity_poly.entity_id
_entity_poly.type
_entity_poly.pdbx_seq_one_letter_code
_entity_poly.pdbx_strand_id
1 'polypeptide(L)'
;MGISSMLGVALGVTALITVISVMNGYETELRQRILGVVSHVTLFGTQGGLHEWSDRRVQISGLDEVNGVAPFIELQGMLSANGRNSAVMARGVEPNLESEVSDFP
;
A
#
# COMPACT_ATOMS: atom_id res chain seq x y z
N MET A 1 16.42 44.85 -23.97
CA MET A 1 16.59 43.37 -24.00
C MET A 1 16.04 42.86 -25.31
N GLY A 2 16.81 42.08 -26.07
CA GLY A 2 16.31 41.45 -27.30
C GLY A 2 15.38 40.27 -26.99
N ILE A 3 14.51 39.94 -27.93
CA ILE A 3 13.57 38.79 -27.86
C ILE A 3 14.34 37.49 -27.57
N SER A 4 15.57 37.35 -28.09
CA SER A 4 16.47 36.23 -27.81
C SER A 4 16.81 36.08 -26.33
N SER A 5 17.03 37.19 -25.61
CA SER A 5 17.36 37.17 -24.18
C SER A 5 16.14 36.82 -23.33
N MET A 6 14.95 37.28 -23.72
CA MET A 6 13.69 36.91 -23.06
C MET A 6 13.38 35.41 -23.22
N LEU A 7 13.59 34.86 -24.41
CA LEU A 7 13.38 33.44 -24.68
C LEU A 7 14.34 32.53 -23.88
N GLY A 8 15.61 32.93 -23.76
CA GLY A 8 16.59 32.17 -22.97
C GLY A 8 16.22 32.08 -21.49
N VAL A 9 15.80 33.19 -20.88
CA VAL A 9 15.36 33.21 -19.48
C VAL A 9 14.06 32.42 -19.31
N ALA A 10 13.10 32.58 -20.23
CA ALA A 10 11.84 31.83 -20.19
C ALA A 10 12.08 30.32 -20.22
N LEU A 11 12.93 29.83 -21.14
CA LEU A 11 13.27 28.40 -21.22
C LEU A 11 13.98 27.89 -19.96
N GLY A 12 14.90 28.67 -19.39
CA GLY A 12 15.59 28.30 -18.15
C GLY A 12 14.63 28.18 -16.97
N VAL A 13 13.73 29.15 -16.82
CA VAL A 13 12.70 29.13 -15.76
C VAL A 13 11.72 27.99 -15.97
N THR A 14 11.26 27.73 -17.19
CA THR A 14 10.37 26.59 -17.49
C THR A 14 11.05 25.27 -17.14
N ALA A 15 12.31 25.06 -17.51
CA ALA A 15 13.03 23.83 -17.18
C ALA A 15 13.16 23.61 -15.67
N LEU A 16 13.50 24.67 -14.91
CA LEU A 16 13.57 24.62 -13.45
C LEU A 16 12.22 24.29 -12.82
N ILE A 17 11.14 24.93 -13.27
CA ILE A 17 9.78 24.67 -12.78
C ILE A 17 9.38 23.22 -13.06
N THR A 18 9.65 22.70 -14.26
CA THR A 18 9.32 21.32 -14.62
C THR A 18 10.03 20.30 -13.74
N VAL A 19 11.34 20.47 -13.49
CA VAL A 19 12.11 19.55 -12.63
C VAL A 19 11.56 19.55 -11.21
N ILE A 20 11.32 20.73 -10.64
CA ILE A 20 10.77 20.84 -9.28
C ILE A 20 9.35 20.25 -9.23
N SER A 21 8.53 20.46 -10.27
CA SER A 21 7.19 19.88 -10.37
C SER A 21 7.20 18.35 -10.38
N VAL A 22 8.14 17.74 -11.12
CA VAL A 22 8.27 16.27 -11.15
C VAL A 22 8.69 15.75 -9.77
N MET A 23 9.68 16.39 -9.13
CA MET A 23 10.14 15.97 -7.80
C MET A 23 9.04 16.09 -6.74
N ASN A 24 8.29 17.20 -6.73
CA ASN A 24 7.20 17.42 -5.78
C ASN A 24 6.03 16.43 -5.97
N GLY A 25 5.66 16.15 -7.23
CA GLY A 25 4.63 15.15 -7.54
C GLY A 25 5.08 13.73 -7.17
N TYR A 26 6.33 13.40 -7.45
CA TYR A 26 6.91 12.10 -7.14
C TYR A 26 7.06 11.86 -5.63
N GLU A 27 7.44 12.88 -4.86
CA GLU A 27 7.50 12.79 -3.39
C GLU A 27 6.12 12.49 -2.79
N THR A 28 5.06 13.12 -3.32
CA THR A 28 3.68 12.90 -2.86
C THR A 28 3.23 11.48 -3.19
N GLU A 29 3.45 11.03 -4.42
CA GLU A 29 3.10 9.68 -4.88
C GLU A 29 3.87 8.60 -4.11
N LEU A 30 5.18 8.78 -3.91
CA LEU A 30 5.99 7.86 -3.11
C LEU A 30 5.53 7.83 -1.65
N ARG A 31 5.28 9.00 -1.05
CA ARG A 31 4.80 9.09 0.34
C ARG A 31 3.45 8.38 0.50
N GLN A 32 2.50 8.59 -0.42
CA GLN A 32 1.22 7.89 -0.40
C GLN A 32 1.39 6.37 -0.58
N ARG A 33 2.22 5.92 -1.52
CA ARG A 33 2.47 4.49 -1.74
C ARG A 33 3.16 3.81 -0.56
N ILE A 34 4.04 4.51 0.15
CA ILE A 34 4.72 3.96 1.32
C ILE A 34 3.76 3.90 2.53
N LEU A 35 2.88 4.88 2.68
CA LEU A 35 1.95 4.96 3.83
C LEU A 35 0.63 4.17 3.63
N GLY A 36 0.22 3.87 2.39
CA GLY A 36 -1.08 3.24 2.09
C GLY A 36 -1.11 1.71 2.12
N VAL A 37 0.00 1.02 2.43
CA VAL A 37 0.15 -0.41 2.08
C VAL A 37 0.33 -1.34 3.29
N VAL A 38 0.16 -0.87 4.53
CA VAL A 38 0.39 -1.77 5.67
C VAL A 38 -0.65 -1.58 6.76
N SER A 39 -1.33 -2.68 7.11
CA SER A 39 -2.06 -2.78 8.38
C SER A 39 -1.12 -2.36 9.51
N HIS A 40 -1.44 -1.26 10.21
CA HIS A 40 -0.57 -0.71 11.25
C HIS A 40 -0.31 -1.70 12.39
N VAL A 41 -1.25 -2.63 12.60
CA VAL A 41 -1.17 -3.68 13.60
C VAL A 41 -1.66 -4.99 12.97
N THR A 42 -0.90 -6.07 13.18
CA THR A 42 -1.27 -7.41 12.73
C THR A 42 -1.36 -8.33 13.95
N LEU A 43 -2.48 -9.02 14.11
CA LEU A 43 -2.72 -9.94 15.23
C LEU A 43 -2.54 -11.39 14.76
N PHE A 44 -1.60 -12.10 15.36
CA PHE A 44 -1.37 -13.52 15.11
C PHE A 44 -1.84 -14.37 16.29
N GLY A 45 -2.52 -15.49 16.01
CA GLY A 45 -2.80 -16.51 17.00
C GLY A 45 -1.52 -17.30 17.33
N THR A 46 -1.27 -17.57 18.60
CA THR A 46 -0.04 -18.24 19.07
C THR A 46 0.06 -19.71 18.66
N GLN A 47 -1.06 -20.40 18.38
CA GLN A 47 -1.07 -21.81 17.97
C GLN A 47 -2.20 -22.11 16.97
N GLY A 48 -1.92 -21.99 15.66
CA GLY A 48 -2.82 -22.49 14.61
C GLY A 48 -3.93 -21.54 14.18
N GLY A 49 -3.79 -20.24 14.43
CA GLY A 49 -4.74 -19.20 14.03
C GLY A 49 -5.50 -18.59 15.21
N LEU A 50 -6.23 -17.51 14.93
CA LEU A 50 -7.01 -16.80 15.93
C LEU A 50 -8.39 -17.48 16.06
N HIS A 51 -8.62 -18.25 17.13
CA HIS A 51 -9.95 -18.78 17.45
C HIS A 51 -10.93 -17.63 17.71
N GLU A 52 -12.18 -17.74 17.26
CA GLU A 52 -13.23 -16.72 17.46
C GLU A 52 -12.81 -15.34 16.93
N TRP A 53 -12.13 -15.31 15.78
CA TRP A 53 -11.66 -14.06 15.18
C TRP A 53 -12.80 -13.09 14.86
N SER A 54 -14.00 -13.60 14.58
CA SER A 54 -15.19 -12.80 14.29
C SER A 54 -15.61 -11.93 15.48
N ASP A 55 -15.66 -12.51 16.68
CA ASP A 55 -16.11 -11.81 17.88
C ASP A 55 -15.05 -10.80 18.34
N ARG A 56 -13.77 -11.18 18.22
CA ARG A 56 -12.66 -10.26 18.47
C ARG A 56 -12.64 -9.11 17.47
N ARG A 57 -12.97 -9.35 16.21
CA ARG A 57 -13.10 -8.25 15.23
C ARG A 57 -14.11 -7.23 15.72
N VAL A 58 -15.31 -7.66 16.11
CA VAL A 58 -16.38 -6.76 16.57
C VAL A 58 -15.94 -5.93 17.78
N GLN A 59 -15.22 -6.56 18.72
CA GLN A 59 -14.66 -5.86 19.88
C GLN A 59 -13.60 -4.81 19.48
N ILE A 60 -12.73 -5.15 18.54
CA ILE A 60 -11.64 -4.26 18.09
C ILE A 60 -12.17 -3.13 17.22
N SER A 61 -13.14 -3.40 16.33
CA SER A 61 -13.80 -2.38 15.49
C SER A 61 -14.65 -1.39 16.31
N GLY A 62 -14.97 -1.72 17.56
CA GLY A 62 -15.70 -0.84 18.47
C GLY A 62 -14.83 0.20 19.19
N LEU A 63 -13.51 0.19 18.96
CA LEU A 63 -12.58 1.16 19.53
C LEU A 63 -12.49 2.39 18.62
N ASP A 64 -12.64 3.59 19.18
CA ASP A 64 -12.62 4.86 18.43
C ASP A 64 -11.31 5.11 17.63
N GLU A 65 -10.21 4.45 18.02
CA GLU A 65 -8.90 4.57 17.38
C GLU A 65 -8.69 3.58 16.21
N VAL A 66 -9.64 2.67 15.96
CA VAL A 66 -9.52 1.62 14.94
C VAL A 66 -10.32 2.00 13.70
N ASN A 67 -9.60 2.30 12.61
CA ASN A 67 -10.23 2.69 11.33
C ASN A 67 -10.78 1.52 10.50
N GLY A 68 -10.30 0.29 10.72
CA GLY A 68 -10.70 -0.89 9.94
C GLY A 68 -10.06 -2.16 10.45
N VAL A 69 -10.72 -3.31 10.24
CA VAL A 69 -10.21 -4.63 10.67
C VAL A 69 -10.52 -5.71 9.62
N ALA A 70 -9.48 -6.18 8.92
CA ALA A 70 -9.60 -7.26 7.95
C ALA A 70 -9.00 -8.58 8.47
N PRO A 71 -9.63 -9.73 8.18
CA PRO A 71 -9.06 -11.04 8.47
C PRO A 71 -8.12 -11.43 7.33
N PHE A 72 -7.02 -12.12 7.65
CA PHE A 72 -6.18 -12.72 6.63
C PHE A 72 -5.72 -14.11 7.06
N ILE A 73 -5.43 -14.95 6.08
CA ILE A 73 -4.82 -16.26 6.26
C ILE A 73 -3.57 -16.31 5.39
N GLU A 74 -2.45 -16.73 5.97
CA GLU A 74 -1.20 -16.91 5.23
C GLU A 74 -0.91 -18.41 5.07
N LEU A 75 -0.77 -18.85 3.82
CA LEU A 75 -0.46 -20.22 3.45
C LEU A 75 0.89 -20.26 2.75
N GLN A 76 1.79 -21.09 3.24
CA GLN A 76 3.04 -21.38 2.55
C GLN A 76 2.88 -22.72 1.82
N GLY A 77 3.25 -22.74 0.54
CA GLY A 77 3.06 -23.93 -0.30
C GLY A 77 4.06 -24.00 -1.43
N MET A 78 3.98 -25.08 -2.21
CA MET A 78 4.70 -25.20 -3.47
C MET A 78 3.72 -25.14 -4.64
N LEU A 79 3.98 -24.21 -5.55
CA LEU A 79 3.25 -24.10 -6.80
C LEU A 79 4.05 -24.81 -7.88
N SER A 80 3.42 -25.79 -8.53
CA SER A 80 4.03 -26.54 -9.63
C SER A 80 3.32 -26.23 -10.93
N ALA A 81 4.07 -25.78 -11.94
CA ALA A 81 3.56 -25.54 -13.28
C ALA A 81 4.65 -25.86 -14.31
N ASN A 82 4.29 -26.57 -15.38
CA ASN A 82 5.21 -26.94 -16.48
C ASN A 82 6.53 -27.58 -16.00
N GLY A 83 6.48 -28.45 -14.99
CA GLY A 83 7.66 -29.11 -14.43
C GLY A 83 8.56 -28.21 -13.58
N ARG A 84 8.17 -26.96 -13.32
CA ARG A 84 8.87 -26.05 -12.40
C ARG A 84 8.10 -25.98 -11.09
N ASN A 85 8.82 -26.17 -9.98
CA ASN A 85 8.28 -25.98 -8.64
C ASN A 85 8.86 -24.69 -8.04
N SER A 86 7.99 -23.85 -7.49
CA SER A 86 8.39 -22.67 -6.72
C SER A 86 7.70 -22.69 -5.37
N ALA A 87 8.44 -22.41 -4.31
CA ALA A 87 7.81 -22.02 -3.05
C ALA A 87 7.02 -20.71 -3.28
N VAL A 88 5.81 -20.65 -2.75
CA VAL A 88 4.95 -19.48 -2.79
C VAL A 88 4.36 -19.24 -1.41
N MET A 89 4.14 -17.97 -1.12
CA MET A 89 3.36 -17.53 0.03
C MET A 89 2.06 -16.95 -0.53
N ALA A 90 0.94 -17.59 -0.22
CA ALA A 90 -0.39 -17.16 -0.61
C ALA A 90 -1.07 -16.51 0.59
N ARG A 91 -1.65 -15.33 0.39
CA ARG A 91 -2.47 -14.65 1.40
C ARG A 91 -3.92 -14.68 0.96
N GLY A 92 -4.76 -15.35 1.74
CA GLY A 92 -6.21 -15.25 1.62
C GLY A 92 -6.70 -14.02 2.38
N VAL A 93 -7.47 -13.17 1.70
CA VAL A 93 -8.10 -11.96 2.27
C VAL A 93 -9.59 -11.98 1.93
N GLU A 94 -10.38 -11.24 2.71
CA GLU A 94 -11.78 -11.00 2.37
C GLU A 94 -11.90 -9.62 1.68
N PRO A 95 -12.20 -9.56 0.36
CA PRO A 95 -12.04 -8.33 -0.44
C PRO A 95 -12.83 -7.12 0.08
N ASN A 96 -14.05 -7.36 0.59
CA ASN A 96 -14.91 -6.31 1.12
C ASN A 96 -14.34 -5.63 2.36
N LEU A 97 -13.49 -6.34 3.12
CA LEU A 97 -12.95 -5.88 4.40
C LEU A 97 -11.49 -5.46 4.28
N GLU A 98 -10.74 -6.06 3.36
CA GLU A 98 -9.36 -5.65 3.05
C GLU A 98 -9.32 -4.19 2.58
N SER A 99 -10.36 -3.75 1.86
CA SER A 99 -10.51 -2.35 1.42
C SER A 99 -10.61 -1.34 2.57
N GLU A 100 -10.92 -1.78 3.79
CA GLU A 100 -10.96 -0.93 4.99
C GLU A 100 -9.57 -0.71 5.61
N VAL A 101 -8.60 -1.57 5.29
CA VAL A 101 -7.25 -1.54 5.88
C VAL A 101 -6.13 -1.33 4.86
N SER A 102 -6.42 -1.46 3.56
CA SER A 102 -5.46 -1.31 2.48
C SER A 102 -6.09 -0.64 1.26
N ASP A 103 -5.40 0.36 0.71
CA ASP A 103 -5.79 1.04 -0.53
C ASP A 103 -5.30 0.29 -1.80
N PHE A 104 -4.96 -1.01 -1.68
CA PHE A 104 -4.48 -1.82 -2.80
C PHE A 104 -5.66 -2.33 -3.65
N PRO A 105 -5.62 -2.21 -4.99
CA PRO A 105 -6.61 -2.81 -5.89
C PRO A 105 -6.48 -4.34 -6.00
#